data_AF-A0A968X2L0-F1
#
_entry.id   AF-A0A968X2L0-F1
#
_cell.length_a   1.000
_cell.length_b   1.000
_cell.length_c   1.000
_cell.angle_alpha   90.00
_cell.angle_beta   90.00
_cell.angle_gamma   90.00
#
_symmetry.space_group_name_H-M   'P 1'
#
loop_
_entity.id
_entity.type
_entity.pdbx_description
1 polymer ?
#
loop_
_entity_poly.entity_id
_entity_poly.type
_entity_poly.pdbx_seq_one_letter_code
_entity_poly.pdbx_strand_id
1 'polypeptide(L)'
;MNDAIERVLALPDEPARRALLENLSNALTPTESSDLADALKAQADHYLRAELATAFQFAHLLLYWGELTHNPFHCALGLRAEANALSIGQGHYREALAKYNEAAAIYRNAGRTLDEAKAQIGKVWPLAGLGQYDEALACGEWIAGCWRRMRSGISWQILV
;
A
#
# COMPACT_ATOMS: atom_id res chain seq x y z
N MET A 1 -14.87 -11.50 9.23
CA MET A 1 -13.70 -11.70 8.37
C MET A 1 -14.12 -12.75 7.35
N ASN A 2 -13.90 -12.51 6.05
CA ASN A 2 -14.43 -13.36 4.98
C ASN A 2 -13.63 -14.68 4.93
N ASP A 3 -14.30 -15.84 4.80
CA ASP A 3 -13.70 -17.18 4.85
C ASP A 3 -12.51 -17.33 3.87
N ALA A 4 -12.63 -16.72 2.68
CA ALA A 4 -11.56 -16.71 1.68
C ALA A 4 -10.28 -16.02 2.16
N ILE A 5 -10.40 -14.92 2.90
CA ILE A 5 -9.25 -14.17 3.43
C ILE A 5 -8.54 -15.03 4.48
N GLU A 6 -9.28 -15.61 5.42
CA GLU A 6 -8.71 -16.46 6.47
C GLU A 6 -7.93 -17.63 5.88
N ARG A 7 -8.48 -18.25 4.83
CA ARG A 7 -7.83 -19.35 4.11
C ARG A 7 -6.52 -18.92 3.44
N VAL A 8 -6.47 -17.76 2.78
CA VAL A 8 -5.21 -17.25 2.19
C VAL A 8 -4.17 -16.99 3.28
N LEU A 9 -4.57 -16.42 4.40
CA LEU A 9 -3.65 -16.07 5.49
C LEU A 9 -3.14 -17.30 6.28
N ALA A 10 -3.95 -18.36 6.37
CA ALA A 10 -3.61 -19.58 7.09
C ALA A 10 -2.65 -20.51 6.33
N LEU A 11 -2.49 -20.33 5.00
CA LEU A 11 -1.60 -21.18 4.21
C LEU A 11 -0.12 -20.94 4.57
N PRO A 12 0.68 -22.02 4.71
CA PRO A 12 2.03 -21.92 5.27
C PRO A 12 3.08 -21.47 4.24
N ASP A 13 2.84 -21.69 2.95
CA ASP A 13 3.81 -21.43 1.89
C ASP A 13 3.25 -20.51 0.79
N GLU A 14 4.17 -19.79 0.15
CA GLU A 14 3.84 -18.81 -0.90
C GLU A 14 3.21 -19.45 -2.15
N PRO A 15 3.70 -20.60 -2.68
CA PRO A 15 3.06 -21.27 -3.82
C PRO A 15 1.58 -21.60 -3.58
N ALA A 16 1.24 -22.14 -2.41
CA ALA A 16 -0.13 -22.45 -2.06
C ALA A 16 -1.00 -21.18 -1.99
N ARG A 17 -0.47 -20.09 -1.40
CA ARG A 17 -1.17 -18.79 -1.36
C ARG A 17 -1.44 -18.28 -2.77
N ARG A 18 -0.44 -18.28 -3.67
CA ARG A 18 -0.59 -17.85 -5.07
C ARG A 18 -1.63 -18.68 -5.82
N ALA A 19 -1.56 -20.02 -5.72
CA ALA A 19 -2.54 -20.90 -6.35
C ALA A 19 -3.97 -20.63 -5.84
N LEU A 20 -4.14 -20.33 -4.55
CA LEU A 20 -5.46 -19.94 -4.02
C LEU A 20 -5.90 -18.58 -4.57
N LEU A 21 -5.02 -17.59 -4.66
CA LEU A 21 -5.32 -16.30 -5.28
C LEU A 21 -5.76 -16.45 -6.74
N GLU A 22 -5.07 -17.27 -7.53
CA GLU A 22 -5.46 -17.60 -8.92
C GLU A 22 -6.92 -18.05 -9.00
N ASN A 23 -7.32 -18.98 -8.13
CA ASN A 23 -8.69 -19.48 -8.06
C ASN A 23 -9.70 -18.42 -7.60
N LEU A 24 -9.30 -17.53 -6.69
CA LEU A 24 -10.18 -16.49 -6.13
C LEU A 24 -10.36 -15.28 -7.07
N SER A 25 -9.43 -15.04 -8.01
CA SER A 25 -9.42 -13.84 -8.85
C SER A 25 -10.71 -13.58 -9.63
N ASN A 26 -11.37 -14.65 -10.08
CA ASN A 26 -12.62 -14.57 -10.82
C ASN A 26 -13.86 -14.82 -9.96
N ALA A 27 -13.68 -15.21 -8.69
CA ALA A 27 -14.76 -15.63 -7.80
C ALA A 27 -15.17 -14.53 -6.81
N LEU A 28 -14.24 -13.66 -6.41
CA LEU A 28 -14.50 -12.60 -5.44
C LEU A 28 -15.23 -11.42 -6.07
N THR A 29 -16.18 -10.85 -5.34
CA THR A 29 -16.77 -9.55 -5.69
C THR A 29 -15.72 -8.43 -5.56
N PRO A 30 -15.92 -7.25 -6.17
CA PRO A 30 -14.99 -6.13 -6.04
C PRO A 30 -14.72 -5.70 -4.59
N THR A 31 -15.75 -5.77 -3.73
CA THR A 31 -15.61 -5.46 -2.30
C THR A 31 -14.72 -6.49 -1.61
N GLU A 32 -14.98 -7.79 -1.79
CA GLU A 32 -14.18 -8.85 -1.18
C GLU A 32 -12.74 -8.87 -1.69
N SER A 33 -12.55 -8.54 -2.97
CA SER A 33 -11.24 -8.37 -3.58
C SER A 33 -10.45 -7.22 -2.94
N SER A 34 -11.14 -6.13 -2.59
CA SER A 34 -10.55 -5.00 -1.85
C SER A 34 -10.25 -5.36 -0.40
N ASP A 35 -11.16 -6.08 0.28
CA ASP A 35 -10.95 -6.56 1.65
C ASP A 35 -9.74 -7.50 1.74
N LEU A 36 -9.55 -8.37 0.75
CA LEU A 36 -8.37 -9.23 0.65
C LEU A 36 -7.09 -8.40 0.44
N ALA A 37 -7.13 -7.39 -0.42
CA ALA A 37 -5.99 -6.50 -0.64
C ALA A 37 -5.58 -5.77 0.66
N ASP A 38 -6.56 -5.27 1.41
CA ASP A 38 -6.35 -4.62 2.71
C ASP A 38 -5.82 -5.61 3.76
N ALA A 39 -6.30 -6.85 3.77
CA ALA A 39 -5.82 -7.89 4.67
C ALA A 39 -4.36 -8.30 4.39
N LEU A 40 -3.98 -8.45 3.12
CA LEU A 40 -2.58 -8.71 2.71
C LEU A 40 -1.68 -7.53 3.12
N LYS A 41 -2.16 -6.30 2.93
CA LYS A 41 -1.44 -5.10 3.37
C LYS A 41 -1.23 -5.08 4.88
N ALA A 42 -2.27 -5.41 5.64
CA ALA A 42 -2.22 -5.45 7.09
C ALA A 42 -1.21 -6.49 7.60
N GLN A 43 -1.12 -7.65 6.94
CA GLN A 43 -0.09 -8.64 7.27
C GLN A 43 1.32 -8.17 6.95
N ALA A 44 1.54 -7.54 5.79
CA ALA A 44 2.84 -6.95 5.48
C ALA A 44 3.28 -5.93 6.54
N ASP A 45 2.35 -5.07 7.00
CA ASP A 45 2.64 -4.09 8.06
C ASP A 45 2.86 -4.75 9.44
N HIS A 46 2.13 -5.83 9.75
CA HIS A 46 2.27 -6.58 11.00
C HIS A 46 3.69 -7.16 11.14
N TYR A 47 4.20 -7.79 10.08
CA TYR A 47 5.51 -8.43 10.10
C TYR A 47 6.68 -7.48 9.87
N LEU A 48 6.42 -6.21 9.52
CA LEU A 48 7.41 -5.24 9.09
C LEU A 48 8.64 -5.09 10.02
N ARG A 49 8.45 -5.24 11.33
CA ARG A 49 9.52 -5.14 12.34
C ARG A 49 9.83 -6.47 13.05
N ALA A 50 9.06 -7.52 12.78
CA ALA A 50 9.19 -8.81 13.46
C ALA A 50 9.91 -9.83 12.55
N GLU A 51 9.47 -9.94 11.30
CA GLU A 51 9.99 -10.91 10.34
C GLU A 51 9.93 -10.33 8.93
N LEU A 52 11.01 -9.68 8.53
CA LEU A 52 11.03 -8.88 7.31
C LEU A 52 10.83 -9.69 6.03
N ALA A 53 11.32 -10.93 5.99
CA ALA A 53 11.07 -11.83 4.87
C ALA A 53 9.56 -12.09 4.67
N THR A 54 8.83 -12.30 5.76
CA THR A 54 7.36 -12.48 5.74
C THR A 54 6.65 -11.19 5.31
N ALA A 55 7.14 -10.02 5.73
CA ALA A 55 6.59 -8.74 5.27
C ALA A 55 6.73 -8.57 3.75
N PHE A 56 7.89 -8.92 3.17
CA PHE A 56 8.08 -8.92 1.72
C PHE A 56 7.17 -9.90 1.00
N GLN A 57 7.02 -11.13 1.52
CA GLN A 57 6.11 -12.13 0.94
C GLN A 57 4.67 -11.60 0.83
N PHE A 58 4.15 -10.98 1.89
CA PHE A 58 2.79 -10.40 1.85
C PHE A 58 2.69 -9.18 0.93
N ALA A 59 3.72 -8.34 0.86
CA ALA A 59 3.77 -7.23 -0.09
C ALA A 59 3.76 -7.72 -1.55
N HIS A 60 4.51 -8.78 -1.85
CA HIS A 60 4.58 -9.39 -3.18
C HIS A 60 3.30 -10.15 -3.54
N LEU A 61 2.65 -10.82 -2.58
CA LEU A 61 1.32 -11.41 -2.78
C LEU A 61 0.27 -10.35 -3.11
N LEU A 62 0.33 -9.17 -2.47
CA LEU A 62 -0.56 -8.06 -2.76
C LEU A 62 -0.33 -7.47 -4.16
N LEU A 63 0.93 -7.31 -4.57
CA LEU A 63 1.28 -6.92 -5.94
C LEU A 63 0.72 -7.91 -6.95
N TYR A 64 0.99 -9.20 -6.72
CA TYR A 64 0.52 -10.29 -7.56
C TYR A 64 -1.02 -10.33 -7.65
N TRP A 65 -1.72 -10.11 -6.53
CA TRP A 65 -3.18 -9.99 -6.52
C TRP A 65 -3.68 -8.83 -7.38
N GLY A 66 -3.01 -7.68 -7.31
CA GLY A 66 -3.34 -6.52 -8.15
C GLY A 66 -3.13 -6.79 -9.63
N GLU A 67 -2.04 -7.48 -10.01
CA GLU A 67 -1.77 -7.88 -11.39
C GLU A 67 -2.84 -8.84 -11.92
N LEU A 68 -3.15 -9.87 -11.12
CA LEU A 68 -4.11 -10.92 -11.43
C LEU A 68 -5.54 -10.39 -11.60
N THR A 69 -5.93 -9.41 -10.77
CA THR A 69 -7.25 -8.77 -10.84
C THR A 69 -7.29 -7.54 -11.75
N HIS A 70 -6.17 -7.23 -12.41
CA HIS A 70 -5.98 -6.02 -13.22
C HIS A 70 -6.39 -4.73 -12.49
N ASN A 71 -6.16 -4.68 -11.18
CA ASN A 71 -6.52 -3.55 -10.33
C ASN A 71 -5.28 -2.72 -9.99
N PRO A 72 -5.08 -1.55 -10.63
CA PRO A 72 -3.91 -0.73 -10.41
C PRO A 72 -3.82 -0.19 -8.97
N PHE A 73 -4.94 -0.06 -8.25
CA PHE A 73 -4.94 0.41 -6.87
C PHE A 73 -4.45 -0.64 -5.89
N HIS A 74 -4.68 -1.92 -6.18
CA HIS A 74 -4.08 -3.03 -5.43
C HIS A 74 -2.57 -3.10 -5.69
N CYS A 75 -2.14 -2.93 -6.94
CA CYS A 75 -0.71 -2.82 -7.27
C CYS A 75 -0.05 -1.66 -6.51
N ALA A 76 -0.67 -0.47 -6.51
CA ALA A 76 -0.15 0.68 -5.76
C ALA A 76 -0.08 0.43 -4.24
N LEU A 77 -1.04 -0.32 -3.69
CA LEU A 77 -1.03 -0.72 -2.28
C LEU A 77 0.10 -1.70 -1.96
N GLY A 78 0.36 -2.65 -2.86
CA GLY A 78 1.48 -3.59 -2.80
C GLY A 78 2.83 -2.91 -2.92
N LEU A 79 3.00 -1.99 -3.87
CA LEU A 79 4.20 -1.16 -4.02
C LEU A 79 4.49 -0.36 -2.75
N ARG A 80 3.45 0.20 -2.12
CA ARG A 80 3.58 0.89 -0.83
C ARG A 80 4.01 -0.05 0.30
N ALA A 81 3.50 -1.29 0.32
CA ALA A 81 3.89 -2.30 1.31
C ALA A 81 5.36 -2.70 1.15
N GLU A 82 5.80 -2.95 -0.08
CA GLU A 82 7.19 -3.28 -0.40
C GLU A 82 8.13 -2.11 -0.06
N ALA A 83 7.72 -0.88 -0.39
CA ALA A 83 8.46 0.33 -0.03
C ALA A 83 8.63 0.49 1.49
N ASN A 84 7.59 0.16 2.27
CA ASN A 84 7.69 0.13 3.73
C ASN A 84 8.75 -0.88 4.19
N ALA A 85 8.76 -2.09 3.65
CA ALA A 85 9.72 -3.13 3.98
C ALA A 85 11.18 -2.72 3.65
N LEU A 86 11.41 -2.15 2.46
CA LEU A 86 12.71 -1.61 2.05
C LEU A 86 13.18 -0.48 2.97
N SER A 87 12.30 0.48 3.26
CA SER A 87 12.62 1.67 4.04
C SER A 87 12.83 1.36 5.52
N ILE A 88 11.82 0.79 6.17
CA ILE A 88 11.77 0.60 7.62
C ILE A 88 12.55 -0.65 8.03
N GLY A 89 12.52 -1.70 7.22
CA GLY A 89 13.13 -2.99 7.54
C GLY A 89 14.61 -3.10 7.14
N GLN A 90 15.02 -2.50 6.02
CA GLN A 90 16.39 -2.66 5.49
C GLN A 90 17.19 -1.36 5.41
N GLY A 91 16.54 -0.20 5.49
CA GLY A 91 17.21 1.09 5.25
C GLY A 91 17.58 1.33 3.78
N HIS A 92 17.00 0.57 2.85
CA HIS A 92 17.20 0.71 1.40
C HIS A 92 16.41 1.90 0.86
N TYR A 93 16.77 3.10 1.30
CA TYR A 93 15.96 4.30 1.12
C TYR A 93 15.74 4.68 -0.34
N ARG A 94 16.75 4.54 -1.21
CA ARG A 94 16.59 4.87 -2.64
C ARG A 94 15.61 3.96 -3.36
N GLU A 95 15.67 2.65 -3.08
CA GLU A 95 14.75 1.67 -3.65
C GLU A 95 13.32 1.89 -3.13
N ALA A 96 13.18 2.14 -1.83
CA ALA A 96 11.88 2.48 -1.23
C ALA A 96 11.26 3.74 -1.87
N LEU A 97 12.05 4.79 -2.10
CA LEU A 97 11.58 6.01 -2.75
C LEU A 97 11.07 5.75 -4.16
N ALA A 98 11.73 4.90 -4.95
CA ALA A 98 11.26 4.53 -6.28
C ALA A 98 9.86 3.88 -6.22
N LYS A 99 9.68 2.92 -5.31
CA LYS A 99 8.41 2.21 -5.11
C LYS A 99 7.29 3.12 -4.59
N TYR A 100 7.57 4.02 -3.64
CA TYR A 100 6.60 5.01 -3.20
C TYR A 100 6.18 5.98 -4.32
N ASN A 101 7.13 6.41 -5.15
CA ASN A 101 6.85 7.30 -6.27
C ASN A 101 5.97 6.61 -7.32
N GLU A 102 6.22 5.33 -7.62
CA GLU A 102 5.40 4.53 -8.53
C GLU A 102 3.96 4.38 -8.01
N ALA A 103 3.80 3.99 -6.74
CA ALA A 103 2.48 3.91 -6.09
C ALA A 103 1.73 5.26 -6.13
N ALA A 104 2.43 6.36 -5.83
CA ALA A 104 1.85 7.69 -5.85
C ALA A 104 1.44 8.13 -7.28
N ALA A 105 2.23 7.78 -8.30
CA ALA A 105 1.91 8.09 -9.68
C ALA A 105 0.61 7.40 -10.14
N ILE A 106 0.39 6.14 -9.74
CA ILE A 106 -0.86 5.43 -10.02
C ILE A 106 -2.06 6.17 -9.43
N TYR A 107 -2.00 6.54 -8.14
CA TYR A 107 -3.11 7.25 -7.51
C TYR A 107 -3.33 8.65 -8.09
N ARG A 108 -2.25 9.36 -8.42
CA ARG A 108 -2.31 10.68 -9.06
C ARG A 108 -3.03 10.61 -10.41
N ASN A 109 -2.66 9.66 -11.26
CA ASN A 109 -3.25 9.51 -12.60
C ASN A 109 -4.75 9.16 -12.53
N ALA A 110 -5.20 8.56 -11.42
CA ALA A 110 -6.60 8.26 -11.15
C ALA A 110 -7.33 9.35 -10.34
N GLY A 111 -6.69 10.48 -10.03
CA GLY A 111 -7.28 11.56 -9.22
C GLY A 111 -7.55 11.19 -7.75
N ARG A 112 -6.95 10.10 -7.23
CA ARG A 112 -7.11 9.66 -5.84
C ARG A 112 -6.11 10.36 -4.91
N THR A 113 -6.27 11.68 -4.73
CA THR A 113 -5.34 12.53 -3.99
C THR A 113 -5.04 12.05 -2.56
N LEU A 114 -6.03 11.44 -1.87
CA LEU A 114 -5.80 10.92 -0.52
C LEU A 114 -4.87 9.70 -0.52
N ASP A 115 -5.03 8.81 -1.48
CA ASP A 115 -4.21 7.61 -1.57
C ASP A 115 -2.81 7.96 -2.09
N GLU A 116 -2.70 8.95 -2.97
CA GLU A 116 -1.41 9.57 -3.32
C GLU A 116 -0.72 10.11 -2.05
N ALA A 117 -1.42 10.87 -1.21
CA ALA A 117 -0.87 11.38 0.04
C ALA A 117 -0.43 10.26 1.00
N LYS A 118 -1.21 9.18 1.11
CA LYS A 118 -0.82 7.99 1.90
C LYS A 118 0.38 7.25 1.31
N ALA A 119 0.60 7.27 0.01
CA ALA A 119 1.83 6.71 -0.59
C ALA A 119 3.04 7.63 -0.34
N GLN A 120 2.84 8.95 -0.44
CA GLN A 120 3.88 9.95 -0.24
C GLN A 120 4.35 10.04 1.23
N ILE A 121 3.50 9.76 2.21
CA ILE A 121 3.89 9.81 3.64
C ILE A 121 5.08 8.90 3.96
N GLY A 122 5.16 7.74 3.29
CA GLY A 122 6.24 6.79 3.49
C GLY A 122 7.59 7.30 3.03
N LYS A 123 7.64 8.37 2.21
CA LYS A 123 8.88 8.97 1.70
C LYS A 123 9.58 9.89 2.70
N VAL A 124 8.87 10.40 3.70
CA VAL A 124 9.44 11.39 4.64
C VAL A 124 10.66 10.83 5.36
N TRP A 125 10.56 9.60 5.87
CA TRP A 125 11.67 8.92 6.55
C TRP A 125 12.87 8.63 5.64
N PRO A 126 12.73 7.95 4.48
CA PRO A 126 13.87 7.67 3.60
C PRO A 126 14.53 8.92 3.02
N LEU A 127 13.77 10.00 2.75
CA LEU A 127 14.38 11.29 2.36
C LEU A 127 15.26 11.84 3.49
N ALA A 128 14.75 11.89 4.72
CA ALA A 128 15.53 12.34 5.87
C ALA A 128 16.76 11.44 6.12
N GLY A 129 16.61 10.11 5.96
CA GLY A 129 17.70 9.14 6.06
C GLY A 129 18.80 9.30 5.00
N LEU A 130 18.49 9.93 3.87
CA LEU A 130 19.43 10.30 2.82
C LEU A 130 19.99 11.73 2.96
N GLY A 131 19.62 12.46 4.02
CA GLY A 131 20.00 13.87 4.21
C GLY A 131 19.22 14.87 3.36
N GLN A 132 18.15 14.42 2.70
CA GLN A 132 17.31 15.22 1.80
C GLN A 132 16.20 15.95 2.56
N TYR A 133 16.57 16.79 3.52
CA TYR A 133 15.63 17.38 4.48
C TYR A 133 14.63 18.35 3.86
N ASP A 134 15.05 19.16 2.89
CA ASP A 134 14.16 20.11 2.20
C ASP A 134 13.06 19.38 1.42
N GLU A 135 13.41 18.28 0.77
CA GLU A 135 12.48 17.43 0.03
C GLU A 135 11.54 16.68 0.97
N ALA A 136 12.03 16.23 2.13
CA ALA A 136 11.21 15.62 3.17
C ALA A 136 10.17 16.61 3.73
N LEU A 137 10.59 17.86 3.98
CA LEU A 137 9.71 18.92 4.48
C LEU A 137 8.65 19.29 3.44
N ALA A 138 9.06 19.53 2.19
CA ALA A 138 8.13 19.83 1.11
C ALA A 138 7.09 18.71 0.90
N CYS A 139 7.53 17.44 1.01
CA CYS A 139 6.64 16.29 0.97
C CYS A 139 5.62 16.32 2.12
N GLY A 140 6.08 16.56 3.36
CA GLY A 140 5.22 16.65 4.55
C GLY A 140 4.20 17.79 4.47
N GLU A 141 4.61 18.96 4.02
CA GLU A 141 3.74 20.13 3.83
C GLU A 141 2.65 19.86 2.79
N TRP A 142 3.01 19.23 1.67
CA TRP A 142 2.06 18.86 0.62
C TRP A 142 1.00 17.87 1.14
N ILE A 143 1.43 16.82 1.88
CA ILE A 143 0.52 15.84 2.51
C ILE A 143 -0.45 16.53 3.47
N ALA A 144 0.07 17.39 4.35
CA ALA A 144 -0.74 18.14 5.29
C ALA A 144 -1.77 19.04 4.57
N GLY A 145 -1.36 19.68 3.47
CA GLY A 145 -2.26 20.46 2.61
C GLY A 145 -3.38 19.62 1.99
N CYS A 146 -3.09 18.41 1.52
CA CYS A 146 -4.07 17.47 1.00
C CYS A 146 -5.11 17.09 2.07
N TRP A 147 -4.68 16.75 3.29
CA TRP A 147 -5.60 16.40 4.38
C TRP A 147 -6.43 17.59 4.88
N ARG A 148 -5.84 18.80 4.95
CA ARG A 148 -6.61 20.01 5.30
C ARG A 148 -7.74 20.26 4.31
N ARG A 149 -7.45 20.19 3.01
CA ARG A 149 -8.46 20.38 1.94
C ARG A 149 -9.60 19.37 2.04
N MET A 150 -9.28 18.11 2.31
CA MET A 150 -10.29 17.08 2.54
C MET A 150 -11.16 17.39 3.76
N ARG A 151 -10.56 17.76 4.89
CA ARG A 151 -11.29 18.10 6.12
C ARG A 151 -12.20 19.32 5.95
N SER A 152 -11.76 20.33 5.19
CA SER A 152 -12.59 21.49 4.85
C SER A 152 -13.68 21.19 3.80
N GLY A 153 -13.47 20.19 2.94
CA GLY A 153 -14.46 19.75 1.94
C GLY A 153 -15.66 19.00 2.53
N ILE A 154 -15.51 18.41 3.72
CA ILE A 154 -16.61 17.79 4.48
C ILE A 154 -17.60 18.86 5.02
N SER A 155 -17.23 20.15 5.01
CA SER A 155 -18.02 21.25 5.58
C SER A 155 -19.15 21.80 4.67
N TRP A 156 -19.40 21.26 3.47
CA TRP A 156 -20.38 21.83 2.53
C TRP A 156 -21.57 20.93 2.17
N GLN A 157 -21.79 19.80 2.85
CA GLN A 157 -22.94 18.90 2.58
C GLN A 157 -23.87 18.66 3.78
N ILE A 158 -23.76 19.41 4.89
CA ILE A 158 -24.68 19.27 6.05
C ILE A 158 -25.55 20.54 6.26
N LEU A 159 -25.68 21.40 5.25
CA LEU A 159 -26.63 22.52 5.28
C LEU A 159 -27.42 22.58 3.97
N VAL A 160 -28.32 21.62 3.75
CA VAL A 160 -29.58 21.78 3.03
C VAL A 160 -30.64 20.95 3.73
#